data_AF-A0A813GUR1-F1
#
_entry.id   AF-A0A813GUR1-F1
#
_cell.length_a   1.000
_cell.length_b   1.000
_cell.length_c   1.000
_cell.angle_alpha   90.00
_cell.angle_beta   90.00
_cell.angle_gamma   90.00
#
_symmetry.space_group_name_H-M   'P 1'
#
loop_
_entity.id
_entity.type
_entity.pdbx_description
1 polymer ?
#
loop_
_entity_poly.entity_id
_entity_poly.type
_entity_poly.pdbx_seq_one_letter_code
_entity_poly.pdbx_strand_id
1 'polypeptide(L)'
;MGKRKASDDSVEPETEAGTPESSSSDRVEQETTAGTAEGSSQCEPEAELEAVGDSDWLSLQFSKHTFFVHPATGRVCDAPDGNNIGEFDAEAGEVRLFAVDVEAEGAEALQHSEEGAAVLKSQPSLTEAYAEHGLLHLDAGEQGSAGSLLPEGLLRTVRQELEVLLAAGALSPLHSQAASTRSDRIAYLRTAEVSDQVSELMDALPCPPGCLQAVRALEGLAAALDQRLDLGLLRPRRCMVACYGPGGFYVPHRDNSFDPKSGTWLNNRSLTAILYLNEGASDASGASGAWPEERGGCLRCFLDASPEDKRGASAQKVVDIFPKGGQLVLFDSRRLLHEVRPTTQQRLALSVWFVSAEEESGQESAEEESATST
;
A
#
# COMPACT_ATOMS: atom_id res chain seq x y z
N MET A 1 -9.04 -44.00 -58.14
CA MET A 1 -7.63 -44.42 -58.08
C MET A 1 -6.91 -43.37 -57.26
N GLY A 2 -6.57 -43.54 -55.97
CA GLY A 2 -5.54 -44.44 -55.43
C GLY A 2 -4.16 -43.91 -55.83
N LYS A 3 -3.13 -43.69 -54.99
CA LYS A 3 -2.70 -44.11 -53.64
C LYS A 3 -1.62 -43.07 -53.22
N ARG A 4 -1.55 -42.55 -51.99
CA ARG A 4 -0.85 -43.07 -50.80
C ARG A 4 0.58 -43.60 -50.99
N LYS A 5 1.44 -43.16 -50.05
CA LYS A 5 2.62 -43.80 -49.42
C LYS A 5 3.92 -43.72 -50.23
N ALA A 6 5.03 -43.21 -49.68
CA ALA A 6 5.88 -43.68 -48.55
C ALA A 6 7.31 -43.75 -49.17
N SER A 7 8.46 -43.71 -48.53
CA SER A 7 8.96 -43.72 -47.15
C SER A 7 10.49 -43.62 -47.33
N ASP A 8 11.20 -42.98 -46.41
CA ASP A 8 12.11 -43.61 -45.44
C ASP A 8 13.59 -43.49 -45.77
N ASP A 9 14.31 -43.44 -44.66
CA ASP A 9 15.70 -43.80 -44.40
C ASP A 9 16.82 -42.75 -44.52
N SER A 10 17.08 -42.13 -43.36
CA SER A 10 18.22 -42.43 -42.47
C SER A 10 19.60 -42.62 -43.10
N VAL A 11 20.59 -41.90 -42.56
CA VAL A 11 21.82 -42.42 -41.93
C VAL A 11 22.85 -41.27 -41.82
N GLU A 12 23.18 -40.89 -40.58
CA GLU A 12 24.39 -40.13 -40.22
C GLU A 12 25.66 -40.96 -40.46
N PRO A 13 26.83 -40.32 -40.51
CA PRO A 13 27.77 -40.68 -39.45
C PRO A 13 28.51 -39.49 -38.83
N GLU A 14 28.75 -39.67 -37.53
CA GLU A 14 29.68 -38.99 -36.65
C GLU A 14 31.10 -38.86 -37.25
N THR A 15 31.84 -37.82 -36.87
CA THR A 15 33.27 -37.94 -36.50
C THR A 15 33.70 -36.79 -35.59
N GLU A 16 34.47 -37.20 -34.59
CA GLU A 16 34.98 -36.46 -33.43
C GLU A 16 36.24 -35.60 -33.70
N ALA A 17 36.53 -34.78 -32.68
CA ALA A 17 37.84 -34.49 -32.09
C ALA A 17 38.75 -33.39 -32.69
N GLY A 18 39.16 -32.49 -31.80
CA GLY A 18 40.36 -31.67 -31.96
C GLY A 18 40.43 -30.45 -31.04
N THR A 19 40.89 -30.64 -29.80
CA THR A 19 41.52 -29.60 -28.96
C THR A 19 42.84 -29.12 -29.60
N PRO A 20 43.37 -27.95 -29.18
CA PRO A 20 44.52 -28.01 -28.26
C PRO A 20 44.59 -26.90 -27.19
N GLU A 21 45.17 -27.26 -26.03
CA GLU A 21 45.87 -26.40 -25.05
C GLU A 21 47.16 -25.83 -25.68
N SER A 22 47.94 -24.84 -25.22
CA SER A 22 48.31 -24.22 -23.93
C SER A 22 49.04 -22.89 -24.34
N SER A 23 49.45 -21.91 -23.53
CA SER A 23 50.19 -21.90 -22.25
C SER A 23 50.43 -20.44 -21.78
N SER A 24 50.47 -20.22 -20.45
CA SER A 24 51.36 -19.34 -19.63
C SER A 24 51.62 -17.88 -20.07
N SER A 25 51.73 -16.84 -19.24
CA SER A 25 52.05 -16.64 -17.81
C SER A 25 51.83 -15.12 -17.58
N ASP A 26 51.40 -14.62 -16.42
CA ASP A 26 52.35 -14.12 -15.43
C ASP A 26 51.64 -13.83 -14.10
N ARG A 27 52.36 -14.22 -13.04
CA ARG A 27 52.04 -14.10 -11.63
C ARG A 27 52.93 -12.96 -11.11
N VAL A 28 52.35 -11.93 -10.51
CA VAL A 28 53.12 -10.96 -9.69
C VAL A 28 52.59 -11.06 -8.28
N GLU A 29 53.41 -11.63 -7.41
CA GLU A 29 53.33 -11.52 -5.96
C GLU A 29 53.87 -10.15 -5.54
N GLN A 30 53.15 -9.44 -4.66
CA GLN A 30 53.76 -8.53 -3.70
C GLN A 30 53.09 -8.69 -2.33
N GLU A 31 53.94 -8.97 -1.33
CA GLU A 31 53.64 -9.09 0.08
C GLU A 31 53.45 -7.73 0.77
N THR A 32 52.49 -7.73 1.70
CA THR A 32 52.43 -7.06 3.01
C THR A 32 52.74 -5.56 3.15
N THR A 33 51.76 -4.80 3.65
CA THR A 33 51.90 -4.00 4.87
C THR A 33 50.56 -3.87 5.59
N ALA A 34 50.56 -4.22 6.89
CA ALA A 34 49.48 -3.91 7.81
C ALA A 34 49.34 -2.39 8.00
N GLY A 35 48.10 -1.89 7.99
CA GLY A 35 47.77 -0.49 8.25
C GLY A 35 46.40 -0.43 8.92
N THR A 36 46.40 0.14 10.11
CA THR A 36 45.32 0.26 11.10
C THR A 36 44.13 1.11 10.65
N ALA A 37 42.97 0.74 11.22
CA ALA A 37 41.68 1.40 11.34
C ALA A 37 41.61 2.94 11.23
N GLU A 38 40.56 3.40 10.53
CA GLU A 38 39.70 4.57 10.78
C GLU A 38 38.50 4.38 9.82
N GLY A 39 37.28 4.04 10.23
CA GLY A 39 36.42 4.82 11.11
C GLY A 39 35.31 5.51 10.29
N SER A 40 34.57 4.79 9.44
CA SER A 40 33.39 5.35 8.75
C SER A 40 32.14 5.08 9.61
N SER A 41 31.83 6.05 10.47
CA SER A 41 30.56 6.11 11.20
C SER A 41 29.40 6.17 10.21
N GLN A 42 28.69 5.05 10.07
CA GLN A 42 27.33 5.05 9.56
C GLN A 42 26.46 5.49 10.74
N CYS A 43 26.03 6.77 10.74
CA CYS A 43 24.96 7.21 11.64
C CYS A 43 23.66 6.53 11.20
N GLU A 44 23.36 5.40 11.80
CA GLU A 44 21.96 5.03 12.05
C GLU A 44 21.37 6.09 13.01
N PRO A 45 20.10 6.50 12.85
CA PRO A 45 19.48 7.35 13.85
C PRO A 45 19.22 6.49 15.09
N GLU A 46 20.15 6.53 16.05
CA GLU A 46 19.90 6.02 17.39
C GLU A 46 18.84 6.91 18.05
N ALA A 47 17.75 6.30 18.52
CA ALA A 47 16.76 7.00 19.33
C ALA A 47 17.39 7.32 20.69
N GLU A 48 17.79 8.56 20.92
CA GLU A 48 18.26 9.02 22.23
C GLU A 48 17.06 9.20 23.17
N LEU A 49 17.01 8.37 24.22
CA LEU A 49 16.03 8.50 25.31
C LEU A 49 16.61 9.41 26.38
N GLU A 50 16.12 10.64 26.46
CA GLU A 50 16.47 11.57 27.55
C GLU A 50 15.32 11.70 28.54
N ALA A 51 15.65 11.63 29.84
CA ALA A 51 14.70 11.84 30.93
C ALA A 51 14.36 13.33 31.04
N VAL A 52 13.06 13.65 31.06
CA VAL A 52 12.58 15.04 31.08
C VAL A 52 12.29 15.47 32.52
N GLY A 53 13.31 15.97 33.22
CA GLY A 53 13.14 16.60 34.54
C GLY A 53 12.35 15.76 35.56
N ASP A 54 11.67 16.43 36.50
CA ASP A 54 10.88 15.82 37.60
C ASP A 54 9.59 15.09 37.13
N SER A 55 9.49 14.71 35.85
CA SER A 55 8.33 14.01 35.28
C SER A 55 8.66 12.56 34.99
N ASP A 56 7.72 11.65 35.24
CA ASP A 56 7.85 10.20 34.97
C ASP A 56 7.96 9.88 33.47
N TRP A 57 8.16 10.85 32.57
CA TRP A 57 8.10 10.68 31.11
C TRP A 57 9.50 10.62 30.47
N LEU A 58 9.67 9.70 29.52
CA LEU A 58 10.85 9.62 28.65
C LEU A 58 10.59 10.41 27.37
N SER A 59 11.53 11.22 26.89
CA SER A 59 11.40 11.88 25.59
C SER A 59 12.07 11.09 24.47
N LEU A 60 11.48 11.11 23.28
CA LEU A 60 11.95 10.46 22.07
C LEU A 60 11.76 11.39 20.87
N GLN A 61 12.83 11.69 20.14
CA GLN A 61 12.72 12.46 18.88
C GLN A 61 12.56 11.53 17.68
N PHE A 62 11.57 11.81 16.83
CA PHE A 62 11.36 11.11 15.56
C PHE A 62 10.76 12.04 14.50
N SER A 63 11.35 12.07 13.30
CA SER A 63 10.89 12.87 12.16
C SER A 63 10.63 14.37 12.47
N LYS A 64 11.50 15.00 13.28
CA LYS A 64 11.37 16.39 13.78
C LYS A 64 10.26 16.62 14.81
N HIS A 65 9.59 15.56 15.25
CA HIS A 65 8.63 15.60 16.35
C HIS A 65 9.25 15.03 17.62
N THR A 66 8.88 15.58 18.77
CA THR A 66 9.24 15.05 20.08
C THR A 66 8.03 14.32 20.64
N PHE A 67 8.21 13.05 20.99
CA PHE A 67 7.24 12.19 21.64
C PHE A 67 7.63 11.95 23.10
N PHE A 68 6.64 11.72 23.95
CA PHE A 68 6.83 11.45 25.37
C PHE A 68 6.24 10.08 25.70
N VAL A 69 7.06 9.17 26.22
CA VAL A 69 6.69 7.79 26.55
C VAL A 69 6.59 7.63 28.06
N HIS A 70 5.43 7.18 28.55
CA HIS A 70 5.25 6.86 29.96
C HIS A 70 5.78 5.45 30.25
N PRO A 71 6.85 5.29 31.04
CA PRO A 71 7.58 4.04 31.21
C PRO A 71 6.75 2.93 31.87
N ALA A 72 5.79 3.28 32.74
CA ALA A 72 4.93 2.29 33.38
C ALA A 72 3.73 1.82 32.53
N THR A 73 3.27 2.63 31.57
CA THR A 73 2.03 2.35 30.82
C THR A 73 2.29 2.13 29.33
N GLY A 74 3.49 2.46 28.84
CA GLY A 74 3.81 2.47 27.42
C GLY A 74 3.09 3.55 26.63
N ARG A 75 2.32 4.46 27.26
CA ARG A 75 1.60 5.53 26.57
C ARG A 75 2.56 6.47 25.87
N VAL A 76 2.25 6.85 24.64
CA VAL A 76 3.02 7.83 23.86
C VAL A 76 2.17 9.08 23.69
N CYS A 77 2.70 10.24 24.08
CA CYS A 77 2.04 11.54 24.04
C CYS A 77 2.86 12.57 23.23
N ASP A 78 2.20 13.63 22.76
CA ASP A 78 2.81 14.78 22.07
C ASP A 78 3.38 15.84 23.03
N ALA A 79 3.01 15.75 24.31
CA ALA A 79 3.53 16.53 25.43
C ALA A 79 3.49 15.68 26.72
N PRO A 80 4.26 16.04 27.78
CA PRO A 80 4.08 15.45 29.11
C PRO A 80 2.63 15.64 29.56
N ASP A 81 1.94 14.55 29.92
CA ASP A 81 0.51 14.50 30.27
C ASP A 81 -0.47 14.94 29.14
N GLY A 82 0.00 14.96 27.88
CA GLY A 82 -0.80 15.24 26.69
C GLY A 82 -1.74 14.10 26.27
N ASN A 83 -2.33 14.25 25.09
CA ASN A 83 -3.22 13.23 24.52
C ASN A 83 -2.44 11.93 24.25
N ASN A 84 -3.06 10.78 24.53
CA ASN A 84 -2.46 9.50 24.19
C ASN A 84 -2.53 9.33 22.66
N ILE A 85 -1.40 9.46 21.98
CA ILE A 85 -1.28 9.38 20.53
C ILE A 85 -0.58 8.09 20.07
N GLY A 86 -0.28 7.17 20.99
CA GLY A 86 0.28 5.88 20.65
C GLY A 86 0.61 5.00 21.84
N GLU A 87 1.23 3.86 21.54
CA GLU A 87 1.78 2.91 22.50
C GLU A 87 3.23 2.57 22.13
N PHE A 88 4.06 2.32 23.13
CA PHE A 88 5.40 1.75 22.97
C PHE A 88 5.30 0.23 23.03
N ASP A 89 5.67 -0.43 21.94
CA ASP A 89 5.82 -1.88 21.88
C ASP A 89 7.17 -2.26 22.45
N ALA A 90 7.19 -2.69 23.72
CA ALA A 90 8.40 -3.08 24.42
C ALA A 90 9.05 -4.36 23.87
N GLU A 91 8.32 -5.22 23.17
CA GLU A 91 8.87 -6.44 22.56
C GLU A 91 9.59 -6.12 21.25
N ALA A 92 9.03 -5.18 20.46
CA ALA A 92 9.65 -4.70 19.22
C ALA A 92 10.69 -3.58 19.45
N GLY A 93 10.63 -2.88 20.60
CA GLY A 93 11.47 -1.72 20.88
C GLY A 93 11.05 -0.48 20.08
N GLU A 94 9.77 -0.35 19.71
CA GLU A 94 9.28 0.66 18.77
C GLU A 94 8.08 1.45 19.31
N VAL A 95 7.94 2.71 18.88
CA VAL A 95 6.74 3.52 19.11
C VAL A 95 5.71 3.28 18.00
N ARG A 96 4.51 2.85 18.40
CA ARG A 96 3.33 2.76 17.53
C ARG A 96 2.42 3.94 17.80
N LEU A 97 2.44 4.92 16.90
CA LEU A 97 1.44 5.99 16.97
C LEU A 97 0.08 5.43 16.58
N PHE A 98 -0.96 5.77 17.33
CA PHE A 98 -2.32 5.66 16.84
C PHE A 98 -2.39 6.46 15.55
N ALA A 99 -3.04 5.89 14.54
CA ALA A 99 -3.33 6.66 13.34
C ALA A 99 -4.20 7.85 13.78
N VAL A 100 -3.59 9.01 13.99
CA VAL A 100 -4.34 10.26 14.01
C VAL A 100 -5.10 10.24 12.69
N ASP A 101 -6.42 10.35 12.76
CA ASP A 101 -7.31 10.16 11.61
C ASP A 101 -7.27 11.37 10.69
N VAL A 102 -6.08 11.62 10.18
CA VAL A 102 -5.74 12.73 9.30
C VAL A 102 -6.44 12.53 7.94
N GLU A 103 -6.87 11.32 7.61
CA GLU A 103 -7.76 11.05 6.48
C GLU A 103 -9.19 11.56 6.72
N ALA A 104 -9.74 11.41 7.93
CA ALA A 104 -11.06 11.92 8.28
C ALA A 104 -11.09 13.43 8.53
N GLU A 105 -9.98 14.02 8.99
CA GLU A 105 -9.90 15.45 9.22
C GLU A 105 -10.08 16.25 7.91
N GLY A 106 -11.22 16.94 7.81
CA GLY A 106 -11.58 17.70 6.62
C GLY A 106 -11.97 16.82 5.43
N ALA A 107 -12.34 15.56 5.64
CA ALA A 107 -12.91 14.73 4.59
C ALA A 107 -14.15 15.41 3.97
N GLU A 108 -14.33 15.23 2.66
CA GLU A 108 -15.33 15.94 1.87
C GLU A 108 -16.29 14.97 1.20
N ALA A 109 -17.42 15.48 0.72
CA ALA A 109 -18.33 14.69 -0.10
C ALA A 109 -17.61 14.20 -1.38
N LEU A 110 -17.87 12.94 -1.73
CA LEU A 110 -17.38 12.35 -2.97
C LEU A 110 -17.87 13.12 -4.19
N GLN A 111 -16.99 13.25 -5.19
CA GLN A 111 -17.35 13.76 -6.51
C GLN A 111 -17.84 12.65 -7.42
N HIS A 112 -19.02 12.86 -7.99
CA HIS A 112 -19.60 11.93 -8.97
C HIS A 112 -18.79 11.91 -10.28
N SER A 113 -18.70 10.73 -10.90
CA SER A 113 -18.10 10.51 -12.21
C SER A 113 -19.03 9.68 -13.09
N GLU A 114 -19.30 10.17 -14.30
CA GLU A 114 -20.07 9.43 -15.29
C GLU A 114 -19.32 8.17 -15.75
N GLU A 115 -17.99 8.21 -15.83
CA GLU A 115 -17.13 7.10 -16.21
C GLU A 115 -17.17 5.98 -15.16
N GLY A 116 -17.01 6.32 -13.88
CA GLY A 116 -17.13 5.36 -12.78
C GLY A 116 -18.53 4.72 -12.74
N ALA A 117 -19.58 5.53 -12.92
CA ALA A 117 -20.94 5.05 -12.98
C ALA A 117 -21.19 4.13 -14.19
N ALA A 118 -20.63 4.44 -15.35
CA ALA A 118 -20.71 3.66 -16.58
C ALA A 118 -20.01 2.31 -16.44
N VAL A 119 -18.82 2.26 -15.81
CA VAL A 119 -18.08 1.01 -15.56
C VAL A 119 -18.94 0.05 -14.74
N LEU A 120 -19.42 0.45 -13.57
CA LEU A 120 -20.24 -0.41 -12.70
C LEU A 120 -21.61 -0.74 -13.31
N LYS A 121 -22.13 0.11 -14.21
CA LYS A 121 -23.37 -0.19 -14.95
C LYS A 121 -23.14 -1.26 -16.01
N SER A 122 -21.99 -1.23 -16.68
CA SER A 122 -21.63 -2.21 -17.72
C SER A 122 -21.20 -3.57 -17.14
N GLN A 123 -20.73 -3.59 -15.89
CA GLN A 123 -20.21 -4.77 -15.20
C GLN A 123 -20.82 -4.90 -13.79
N PRO A 124 -22.12 -5.24 -13.67
CA PRO A 124 -22.81 -5.31 -12.37
C PRO A 124 -22.18 -6.33 -11.41
N SER A 125 -21.55 -7.38 -11.94
CA SER A 125 -20.83 -8.39 -11.15
C SER A 125 -19.72 -7.80 -10.29
N LEU A 126 -19.17 -6.63 -10.64
CA LEU A 126 -18.18 -5.94 -9.83
C LEU A 126 -18.79 -5.43 -8.51
N THR A 127 -19.98 -4.83 -8.58
CA THR A 127 -20.72 -4.39 -7.39
C THR A 127 -21.16 -5.59 -6.55
N GLU A 128 -21.62 -6.67 -7.19
CA GLU A 128 -21.99 -7.91 -6.51
C GLU A 128 -20.80 -8.54 -5.77
N ALA A 129 -19.63 -8.62 -6.41
CA ALA A 129 -18.41 -9.14 -5.80
C ALA A 129 -17.95 -8.29 -4.60
N TYR A 130 -18.07 -6.96 -4.68
CA TYR A 130 -17.77 -6.10 -3.54
C TYR A 130 -18.78 -6.31 -2.40
N ALA A 131 -20.08 -6.38 -2.70
CA ALA A 131 -21.09 -6.60 -1.69
C ALA A 131 -20.88 -7.94 -0.97
N GLU A 132 -20.62 -9.00 -1.73
CA GLU A 132 -20.42 -10.36 -1.22
C GLU A 132 -19.12 -10.48 -0.42
N HIS A 133 -17.97 -10.09 -1.01
CA HIS A 133 -16.65 -10.40 -0.46
C HIS A 133 -15.86 -9.19 0.04
N GLY A 134 -16.37 -7.97 -0.14
CA GLY A 134 -15.64 -6.74 0.16
C GLY A 134 -14.47 -6.48 -0.79
N LEU A 135 -14.48 -7.06 -2.00
CA LEU A 135 -13.41 -6.89 -2.99
C LEU A 135 -13.98 -6.71 -4.41
N LEU A 136 -13.47 -5.71 -5.10
CA LEU A 136 -13.64 -5.46 -6.53
C LEU A 136 -12.28 -5.19 -7.14
N HIS A 137 -11.99 -5.78 -8.30
CA HIS A 137 -10.83 -5.40 -9.09
C HIS A 137 -11.13 -5.49 -10.58
N LEU A 138 -10.54 -4.59 -11.36
CA LEU A 138 -10.67 -4.56 -12.82
C LEU A 138 -9.39 -4.05 -13.48
N ASP A 139 -9.16 -4.49 -14.71
CA ASP A 139 -8.17 -3.86 -15.59
C ASP A 139 -8.84 -2.68 -16.30
N ALA A 140 -8.43 -1.45 -15.97
CA ALA A 140 -9.03 -0.26 -16.55
C ALA A 140 -8.46 0.11 -17.93
N GLY A 141 -7.33 -0.50 -18.34
CA GLY A 141 -6.62 -0.24 -19.60
C GLY A 141 -6.20 1.22 -19.85
N GLU A 142 -5.35 1.47 -20.85
CA GLU A 142 -5.33 2.76 -21.57
C GLU A 142 -6.24 2.60 -22.81
N GLN A 143 -7.07 3.61 -23.09
CA GLN A 143 -8.27 3.58 -23.95
C GLN A 143 -8.23 2.83 -25.30
N GLY A 144 -9.46 2.49 -25.73
CA GLY A 144 -9.88 2.16 -27.10
C GLY A 144 -11.41 2.07 -27.32
N SER A 145 -12.22 1.99 -26.27
CA SER A 145 -13.70 1.99 -26.35
C SER A 145 -14.32 3.07 -25.45
N ALA A 146 -15.48 3.60 -25.84
CA ALA A 146 -16.29 4.47 -24.98
C ALA A 146 -16.52 3.81 -23.61
N GLY A 147 -16.21 4.53 -22.52
CA GLY A 147 -16.37 4.03 -21.14
C GLY A 147 -15.10 3.58 -20.41
N SER A 148 -13.88 3.88 -20.90
CA SER A 148 -12.65 3.63 -20.13
C SER A 148 -12.45 4.68 -19.03
N LEU A 149 -12.16 4.20 -17.81
CA LEU A 149 -12.03 5.00 -16.59
C LEU A 149 -10.74 5.82 -16.52
N LEU A 150 -9.71 5.42 -17.27
CA LEU A 150 -8.41 6.09 -17.30
C LEU A 150 -8.22 6.79 -18.66
N PRO A 151 -7.98 8.11 -18.70
CA PRO A 151 -7.59 8.83 -19.90
C PRO A 151 -6.34 8.23 -20.56
N GLU A 152 -6.26 8.36 -21.89
CA GLU A 152 -5.09 7.92 -22.65
C GLU A 152 -3.80 8.61 -22.15
N GLY A 153 -2.75 7.81 -21.92
CA GLY A 153 -1.46 8.30 -21.44
C GLY A 153 -1.42 8.68 -19.96
N LEU A 154 -2.52 8.54 -19.21
CA LEU A 154 -2.53 8.84 -17.78
C LEU A 154 -1.55 7.94 -17.01
N LEU A 155 -1.50 6.62 -17.28
CA LEU A 155 -0.62 5.72 -16.54
C LEU A 155 0.85 6.09 -16.76
N ARG A 156 1.22 6.40 -18.00
CA ARG A 156 2.57 6.89 -18.34
C ARG A 156 2.90 8.17 -17.58
N THR A 157 1.96 9.12 -17.53
CA THR A 157 2.14 10.40 -16.84
C THR A 157 2.33 10.21 -15.35
N VAL A 158 1.44 9.46 -14.69
CA VAL A 158 1.52 9.19 -13.25
C VAL A 158 2.81 8.45 -12.92
N ARG A 159 3.21 7.47 -13.74
CA ARG A 159 4.47 6.75 -13.54
C ARG A 159 5.67 7.69 -13.58
N GLN A 160 5.76 8.58 -14.58
CA GLN A 160 6.83 9.57 -14.69
C GLN A 160 6.89 10.50 -13.47
N GLU A 161 5.74 10.93 -12.97
CA GLU A 161 5.66 11.75 -11.75
C GLU A 161 6.20 11.01 -10.52
N LEU A 162 5.84 9.72 -10.33
CA LEU A 162 6.36 8.91 -9.24
C LEU A 162 7.88 8.64 -9.38
N GLU A 163 8.37 8.44 -10.61
CA GLU A 163 9.81 8.28 -10.86
C GLU A 163 10.58 9.56 -10.50
N VAL A 164 10.03 10.75 -10.79
CA VAL A 164 10.62 12.03 -10.36
C VAL A 164 10.62 12.15 -8.84
N LEU A 165 9.50 11.83 -8.16
CA LEU A 165 9.43 11.86 -6.70
C LEU A 165 10.44 10.89 -6.07
N LEU A 166 10.61 9.69 -6.63
CA LEU A 166 11.60 8.71 -6.19
C LEU A 166 13.03 9.22 -6.36
N ALA A 167 13.36 9.76 -7.53
CA ALA A 167 14.67 10.31 -7.84
C ALA A 167 15.02 11.53 -6.97
N ALA A 168 14.01 12.32 -6.59
CA ALA A 168 14.16 13.45 -5.67
C ALA A 168 14.27 13.03 -4.19
N GLY A 169 14.15 11.74 -3.87
CA GLY A 169 14.20 11.25 -2.49
C GLY A 169 12.94 11.54 -1.67
N ALA A 170 11.82 11.89 -2.32
CA ALA A 170 10.57 12.25 -1.65
C ALA A 170 9.87 11.05 -0.99
N LEU A 171 10.05 9.84 -1.53
CA LEU A 171 9.51 8.62 -0.93
C LEU A 171 10.49 8.06 0.12
N SER A 172 10.00 7.83 1.33
CA SER A 172 10.81 7.43 2.49
C SER A 172 10.32 6.11 3.10
N PRO A 173 11.22 5.24 3.60
CA PRO A 173 10.83 4.06 4.39
C PRO A 173 10.34 4.44 5.81
N LEU A 174 10.42 5.71 6.18
CA LEU A 174 10.00 6.22 7.48
C LEU A 174 8.47 6.36 7.51
N HIS A 175 7.82 5.27 7.93
CA HIS A 175 6.41 5.23 8.31
C HIS A 175 6.29 4.72 9.75
N SER A 176 5.12 4.87 10.38
CA SER A 176 4.85 4.51 11.78
C SER A 176 4.81 3.00 12.09
N GLN A 177 5.30 2.16 11.17
CA GLN A 177 5.24 0.70 11.27
C GLN A 177 6.65 0.10 11.20
N ALA A 178 6.85 -1.01 11.93
CA ALA A 178 8.10 -1.76 11.98
C ALA A 178 8.60 -2.18 10.58
N ALA A 179 9.92 -2.26 10.43
CA ALA A 179 10.54 -2.84 9.23
C ALA A 179 10.15 -4.33 9.02
N SER A 180 9.73 -5.02 10.08
CA SER A 180 9.20 -6.39 10.03
C SER A 180 7.77 -6.48 9.49
N THR A 181 7.07 -5.35 9.40
CA THR A 181 5.68 -5.27 8.96
C THR A 181 5.59 -4.97 7.47
N ARG A 182 6.36 -3.98 7.00
CA ARG A 182 6.39 -3.59 5.59
C ARG A 182 7.74 -2.94 5.26
N SER A 183 8.07 -2.91 3.97
CA SER A 183 9.40 -2.49 3.51
C SER A 183 9.36 -1.49 2.34
N ASP A 184 8.22 -0.86 2.07
CA ASP A 184 8.10 0.13 1.01
C ASP A 184 8.55 1.52 1.43
N ARG A 185 8.88 2.31 0.43
CA ARG A 185 9.06 3.75 0.56
C ARG A 185 7.75 4.43 0.18
N ILE A 186 7.26 5.34 1.03
CA ILE A 186 5.99 6.03 0.82
C ILE A 186 6.15 7.54 0.76
N ALA A 187 5.18 8.21 0.14
CA ALA A 187 4.94 9.64 0.32
C ALA A 187 3.44 9.89 0.33
N TYR A 188 2.98 10.81 1.17
CA TYR A 188 1.62 11.33 1.12
C TYR A 188 1.56 12.53 0.18
N LEU A 189 0.52 12.58 -0.65
CA LEU A 189 0.28 13.65 -1.61
C LEU A 189 -1.05 14.33 -1.26
N ARG A 190 -1.05 15.66 -1.21
CA ARG A 190 -2.21 16.49 -0.87
C ARG A 190 -3.09 16.68 -2.09
N THR A 191 -4.34 16.22 -2.01
CA THR A 191 -5.30 16.18 -3.12
C THR A 191 -6.25 17.38 -3.14
N ALA A 192 -6.32 18.14 -2.04
CA ALA A 192 -7.06 19.39 -1.93
C ALA A 192 -6.13 20.61 -1.92
N GLU A 193 -6.63 21.75 -2.39
CA GLU A 193 -5.91 23.02 -2.24
C GLU A 193 -5.81 23.39 -0.75
N VAL A 194 -4.69 24.02 -0.37
CA VAL A 194 -4.51 24.51 1.00
C VAL A 194 -5.47 25.69 1.20
N SER A 195 -6.50 25.52 2.01
CA SER A 195 -7.18 26.69 2.57
C SER A 195 -6.30 27.27 3.68
N ASP A 196 -6.34 28.59 3.87
CA ASP A 196 -5.54 29.31 4.89
C ASP A 196 -5.77 28.83 6.35
N GLN A 197 -6.70 27.88 6.57
CA GLN A 197 -7.08 27.35 7.88
C GLN A 197 -6.58 25.91 8.14
N VAL A 198 -5.94 25.25 7.18
CA VAL A 198 -5.38 23.90 7.42
C VAL A 198 -4.02 24.05 8.07
N SER A 199 -3.93 23.64 9.33
CA SER A 199 -2.68 23.55 10.09
C SER A 199 -1.55 22.97 9.24
N GLU A 200 -0.34 23.49 9.41
CA GLU A 200 0.92 23.01 8.81
C GLU A 200 1.27 21.55 9.14
N LEU A 201 0.34 20.81 9.75
CA LEU A 201 0.43 19.43 10.25
C LEU A 201 0.43 18.35 9.15
N MET A 202 0.27 18.72 7.87
CA MET A 202 0.28 17.72 6.79
C MET A 202 1.69 17.52 6.23
N ASP A 203 2.34 16.43 6.65
CA ASP A 203 3.49 15.79 6.00
C ASP A 203 3.16 15.25 4.58
N ALA A 204 2.42 16.04 3.80
CA ALA A 204 1.96 15.71 2.46
C ALA A 204 2.45 16.74 1.45
N LEU A 205 3.12 16.24 0.41
CA LEU A 205 3.61 17.03 -0.72
C LEU A 205 2.45 17.48 -1.61
N PRO A 206 2.59 18.56 -2.40
CA PRO A 206 1.62 18.88 -3.44
C PRO A 206 1.44 17.69 -4.39
N CYS A 207 0.19 17.30 -4.66
CA CYS A 207 -0.10 16.20 -5.58
C CYS A 207 0.19 16.62 -7.04
N PRO A 208 1.05 15.89 -7.77
CA PRO A 208 1.28 16.15 -9.18
C PRO A 208 -0.01 15.99 -10.02
N PRO A 209 -0.15 16.70 -11.16
CA PRO A 209 -1.39 16.71 -11.95
C PRO A 209 -1.88 15.34 -12.43
N GLY A 210 -0.98 14.44 -12.85
CA GLY A 210 -1.33 13.08 -13.27
C GLY A 210 -1.81 12.24 -12.09
N CYS A 211 -1.09 12.27 -10.97
CA CYS A 211 -1.50 11.65 -9.71
C CYS A 211 -2.89 12.12 -9.27
N LEU A 212 -3.17 13.43 -9.37
CA LEU A 212 -4.47 13.99 -9.03
C LEU A 212 -5.59 13.48 -9.96
N GLN A 213 -5.32 13.33 -11.26
CA GLN A 213 -6.28 12.72 -12.19
C GLN A 213 -6.53 11.24 -11.87
N ALA A 214 -5.50 10.48 -11.49
CA ALA A 214 -5.65 9.10 -11.05
C ALA A 214 -6.48 8.99 -9.75
N VAL A 215 -6.27 9.90 -8.79
CA VAL A 215 -7.09 9.99 -7.58
C VAL A 215 -8.56 10.22 -7.94
N ARG A 216 -8.85 11.14 -8.86
CA ARG A 216 -10.22 11.41 -9.32
C ARG A 216 -10.88 10.20 -9.99
N ALA A 217 -10.11 9.39 -10.72
CA ALA A 217 -10.62 8.15 -11.30
C ALA A 217 -11.00 7.11 -10.22
N LEU A 218 -10.16 6.96 -9.18
CA LEU A 218 -10.46 6.12 -8.01
C LEU A 218 -11.70 6.64 -7.25
N GLU A 219 -11.78 7.95 -7.02
CA GLU A 219 -12.91 8.62 -6.38
C GLU A 219 -14.21 8.41 -7.18
N GLY A 220 -14.16 8.55 -8.50
CA GLY A 220 -15.32 8.34 -9.35
C GLY A 220 -15.88 6.91 -9.27
N LEU A 221 -15.00 5.92 -9.18
CA LEU A 221 -15.40 4.52 -9.00
C LEU A 221 -15.93 4.26 -7.58
N ALA A 222 -15.30 4.85 -6.56
CA ALA A 222 -15.78 4.79 -5.18
C ALA A 222 -17.17 5.43 -5.02
N ALA A 223 -17.40 6.60 -5.62
CA ALA A 223 -18.70 7.28 -5.64
C ALA A 223 -19.79 6.47 -6.35
N ALA A 224 -19.43 5.81 -7.46
CA ALA A 224 -20.36 4.94 -8.16
C ALA A 224 -20.74 3.70 -7.32
N LEU A 225 -19.82 3.20 -6.50
CA LEU A 225 -20.06 2.08 -5.60
C LEU A 225 -20.86 2.50 -4.37
N ASP A 226 -20.50 3.62 -3.76
CA ASP A 226 -21.21 4.28 -2.66
C ASP A 226 -22.68 4.50 -3.00
N GLN A 227 -22.98 5.07 -4.16
CA GLN A 227 -24.35 5.29 -4.61
C GLN A 227 -25.17 3.99 -4.76
N ARG A 228 -24.52 2.86 -5.05
CA ARG A 228 -25.20 1.57 -5.27
C ARG A 228 -25.41 0.79 -3.98
N LEU A 229 -24.53 0.98 -3.00
CA LEU A 229 -24.46 0.18 -1.77
C LEU A 229 -24.70 0.99 -0.49
N ASP A 230 -24.90 2.31 -0.60
CA ASP A 230 -25.14 3.23 0.52
C ASP A 230 -24.05 3.17 1.58
N LEU A 231 -22.78 3.31 1.14
CA LEU A 231 -21.62 3.09 2.00
C LEU A 231 -21.27 4.30 2.90
N GLY A 232 -21.87 5.47 2.66
CA GLY A 232 -21.64 6.69 3.42
C GLY A 232 -20.21 7.23 3.30
N LEU A 233 -19.58 7.07 2.13
CA LEU A 233 -18.17 7.38 1.93
C LEU A 233 -17.90 8.88 1.77
N LEU A 234 -16.80 9.32 2.37
CA LEU A 234 -16.19 10.64 2.22
C LEU A 234 -14.78 10.49 1.63
N ARG A 235 -14.37 11.48 0.84
CA ARG A 235 -13.03 11.51 0.26
C ARG A 235 -12.01 12.12 1.23
N PRO A 236 -10.80 11.54 1.32
CA PRO A 236 -9.73 12.14 2.10
C PRO A 236 -9.10 13.33 1.35
N ARG A 237 -8.35 14.16 2.08
CA ARG A 237 -7.55 15.28 1.52
C ARG A 237 -6.14 14.88 1.09
N ARG A 238 -5.81 13.59 1.17
CA ARG A 238 -4.52 13.03 0.76
C ARG A 238 -4.67 11.66 0.09
N CYS A 239 -3.70 11.31 -0.72
CA CYS A 239 -3.46 9.94 -1.16
C CYS A 239 -2.03 9.52 -0.76
N MET A 240 -1.73 8.23 -0.87
CA MET A 240 -0.38 7.70 -0.66
C MET A 240 0.16 7.11 -1.96
N VAL A 241 1.42 7.41 -2.27
CA VAL A 241 2.19 6.66 -3.26
C VAL A 241 3.19 5.75 -2.56
N ALA A 242 3.34 4.53 -3.05
CA ALA A 242 4.23 3.52 -2.47
C ALA A 242 5.14 2.92 -3.54
N CYS A 243 6.38 2.63 -3.14
CA CYS A 243 7.39 1.97 -3.95
C CYS A 243 8.03 0.82 -3.17
N TYR A 244 7.80 -0.41 -3.62
CA TYR A 244 8.51 -1.61 -3.13
C TYR A 244 9.68 -1.91 -4.08
N GLY A 245 10.88 -2.06 -3.51
CA GLY A 245 12.03 -2.60 -4.24
C GLY A 245 12.03 -4.14 -4.27
N PRO A 246 13.02 -4.77 -4.92
CA PRO A 246 13.20 -6.21 -4.88
C PRO A 246 13.25 -6.75 -3.44
N GLY A 247 12.56 -7.87 -3.20
CA GLY A 247 12.32 -8.45 -1.87
C GLY A 247 11.21 -7.76 -1.07
N GLY A 248 10.70 -6.62 -1.53
CA GLY A 248 9.79 -5.80 -0.74
C GLY A 248 8.41 -6.43 -0.52
N PHE A 249 7.86 -6.23 0.68
CA PHE A 249 6.66 -6.92 1.15
C PHE A 249 5.82 -6.07 2.12
N TYR A 250 4.60 -6.53 2.39
CA TYR A 250 3.77 -6.08 3.51
C TYR A 250 3.04 -7.31 4.07
N VAL A 251 3.26 -7.63 5.35
CA VAL A 251 2.64 -8.77 6.05
C VAL A 251 1.09 -8.70 6.04
N PRO A 252 0.39 -9.82 6.31
CA PRO A 252 -1.07 -9.82 6.40
C PRO A 252 -1.62 -8.80 7.40
N HIS A 253 -2.54 -7.95 6.93
CA HIS A 253 -3.21 -6.92 7.73
C HIS A 253 -4.58 -6.54 7.17
N ARG A 254 -5.33 -5.75 7.96
CA ARG A 254 -6.52 -5.01 7.53
C ARG A 254 -6.22 -3.53 7.69
N ASP A 255 -6.66 -2.72 6.73
CA ASP A 255 -6.38 -1.26 6.72
C ASP A 255 -7.10 -0.52 7.84
N ASN A 256 -8.19 -1.10 8.33
CA ASN A 256 -8.87 -0.71 9.55
C ASN A 256 -9.15 -1.95 10.40
N SER A 257 -8.41 -2.11 11.49
CA SER A 257 -8.60 -3.24 12.41
C SER A 257 -9.51 -2.85 13.58
N PHE A 258 -10.26 -3.82 14.11
CA PHE A 258 -11.04 -3.65 15.32
C PHE A 258 -10.18 -3.94 16.55
N ASP A 259 -10.20 -3.06 17.55
CA ASP A 259 -9.62 -3.35 18.85
C ASP A 259 -10.70 -3.94 19.78
N PRO A 260 -10.65 -5.25 20.07
CA PRO A 260 -11.63 -5.88 20.96
C PRO A 260 -11.54 -5.39 22.41
N LYS A 261 -10.46 -4.72 22.81
CA LYS A 261 -10.32 -4.17 24.17
C LYS A 261 -11.09 -2.86 24.32
N SER A 262 -10.97 -1.95 23.36
CA SER A 262 -11.71 -0.69 23.36
C SER A 262 -13.13 -0.84 22.83
N GLY A 263 -13.38 -1.89 22.03
CA GLY A 263 -14.64 -2.05 21.30
C GLY A 263 -14.78 -1.10 20.12
N THR A 264 -13.68 -0.52 19.63
CA THR A 264 -13.68 0.49 18.56
C THR A 264 -12.80 0.08 17.39
N TRP A 265 -13.09 0.66 16.22
CA TRP A 265 -12.17 0.64 15.09
C TRP A 265 -10.96 1.52 15.37
N LEU A 266 -9.80 1.16 14.79
CA LEU A 266 -8.55 1.90 15.00
C LEU A 266 -8.45 3.18 14.16
N ASN A 267 -9.29 3.34 13.13
CA ASN A 267 -9.41 4.54 12.30
C ASN A 267 -10.78 4.57 11.58
N ASN A 268 -11.05 5.60 10.78
CA ASN A 268 -12.31 5.77 10.03
C ASN A 268 -12.26 5.25 8.59
N ARG A 269 -11.18 4.59 8.15
CA ARG A 269 -11.08 4.05 6.78
C ARG A 269 -12.17 3.00 6.57
N SER A 270 -12.96 3.18 5.52
CA SER A 270 -14.08 2.29 5.16
C SER A 270 -13.78 1.56 3.85
N LEU A 271 -13.22 2.26 2.86
CA LEU A 271 -12.87 1.68 1.56
C LEU A 271 -11.46 2.08 1.15
N THR A 272 -10.66 1.10 0.74
CA THR A 272 -9.33 1.32 0.16
C THR A 272 -9.40 1.15 -1.34
N ALA A 273 -8.83 2.10 -2.09
CA ALA A 273 -8.75 2.06 -3.53
C ALA A 273 -7.29 2.18 -3.98
N ILE A 274 -6.84 1.28 -4.85
CA ILE A 274 -5.46 1.19 -5.34
C ILE A 274 -5.44 1.22 -6.86
N LEU A 275 -4.55 2.04 -7.43
CA LEU A 275 -4.14 1.99 -8.83
C LEU A 275 -2.69 1.51 -8.94
N TYR A 276 -2.47 0.47 -9.74
CA TYR A 276 -1.14 -0.02 -10.08
C TYR A 276 -0.57 0.64 -11.34
N LEU A 277 0.75 0.86 -11.33
CA LEU A 277 1.45 1.69 -12.32
C LEU A 277 2.62 0.95 -12.99
N ASN A 278 2.61 -0.38 -12.95
CA ASN A 278 3.78 -1.18 -13.27
C ASN A 278 3.75 -1.71 -14.69
N GLU A 279 4.79 -1.38 -15.44
CA GLU A 279 4.99 -1.89 -16.79
C GLU A 279 5.25 -3.40 -16.77
N GLY A 280 4.70 -4.09 -17.76
CA GLY A 280 5.00 -5.51 -17.94
C GLY A 280 6.32 -5.73 -18.68
N ALA A 281 6.54 -6.95 -19.15
CA ALA A 281 7.67 -7.23 -20.01
C ALA A 281 7.50 -6.45 -21.33
N SER A 282 8.48 -5.62 -21.69
CA SER A 282 8.55 -5.09 -23.05
C SER A 282 8.86 -6.25 -23.99
N ASP A 283 8.01 -6.44 -25.00
CA ASP A 283 8.40 -7.31 -26.11
C ASP A 283 9.42 -6.59 -27.01
N ALA A 284 9.96 -7.30 -28.00
CA ALA A 284 10.94 -6.75 -28.93
C ALA A 284 10.42 -5.54 -29.75
N SER A 285 9.11 -5.23 -29.69
CA SER A 285 8.50 -4.07 -30.33
C SER A 285 8.46 -2.83 -29.43
N GLY A 286 8.84 -2.94 -28.16
CA GLY A 286 8.80 -1.84 -27.19
C GLY A 286 7.40 -1.57 -26.63
N ALA A 287 6.42 -2.44 -26.89
CA ALA A 287 5.12 -2.37 -26.26
C ALA A 287 5.20 -2.92 -24.82
N SER A 288 4.69 -2.16 -23.84
CA SER A 288 4.60 -2.59 -22.44
C SER A 288 3.59 -3.74 -22.33
N GLY A 289 4.08 -4.97 -22.09
CA GLY A 289 3.26 -6.16 -21.95
C GLY A 289 2.57 -6.28 -20.58
N ALA A 290 2.05 -7.47 -20.26
CA ALA A 290 1.49 -7.77 -18.94
C ALA A 290 2.60 -7.98 -17.89
N TRP A 291 2.30 -7.68 -16.62
CA TRP A 291 3.21 -7.97 -15.49
C TRP A 291 3.38 -9.50 -15.36
N PRO A 292 4.59 -10.05 -15.56
CA PRO A 292 4.82 -11.49 -15.40
C PRO A 292 4.61 -11.93 -13.95
N GLU A 293 3.86 -13.01 -13.74
CA GLU A 293 3.52 -13.53 -12.41
C GLU A 293 4.77 -13.96 -11.61
N GLU A 294 5.81 -14.41 -12.31
CA GLU A 294 7.09 -14.82 -11.73
C GLU A 294 7.81 -13.66 -11.05
N ARG A 295 7.44 -12.42 -11.38
CA ARG A 295 7.99 -11.24 -10.70
C ARG A 295 7.43 -11.06 -9.29
N GLY A 296 6.37 -11.79 -8.91
CA GLY A 296 5.72 -11.66 -7.61
C GLY A 296 5.04 -10.30 -7.45
N GLY A 297 5.02 -9.77 -6.22
CA GLY A 297 4.43 -8.46 -5.92
C GLY A 297 2.91 -8.41 -5.93
N CYS A 298 2.22 -9.56 -6.01
CA CYS A 298 0.77 -9.59 -5.97
C CYS A 298 0.24 -9.12 -4.60
N LEU A 299 -0.91 -8.44 -4.64
CA LEU A 299 -1.76 -8.27 -3.49
C LEU A 299 -2.51 -9.58 -3.29
N ARG A 300 -2.18 -10.31 -2.23
CA ARG A 300 -2.89 -11.53 -1.86
C ARG A 300 -4.03 -11.19 -0.92
N CYS A 301 -5.24 -11.51 -1.34
CA CYS A 301 -6.50 -11.23 -0.68
C CYS A 301 -7.04 -12.52 -0.06
N PHE A 302 -7.27 -12.50 1.26
CA PHE A 302 -7.85 -13.61 2.02
C PHE A 302 -9.35 -13.34 2.22
N LEU A 303 -10.17 -13.79 1.27
CA LEU A 303 -11.60 -13.53 1.26
C LEU A 303 -12.32 -14.32 2.35
N ASP A 304 -13.25 -13.65 3.00
CA ASP A 304 -14.13 -14.21 4.03
C ASP A 304 -13.38 -14.85 5.20
N ALA A 305 -12.17 -14.35 5.49
CA ALA A 305 -11.43 -14.68 6.70
C ALA A 305 -12.13 -14.09 7.93
N SER A 306 -12.12 -14.81 9.06
CA SER A 306 -12.73 -14.32 10.30
C SER A 306 -12.08 -13.00 10.74
N PRO A 307 -12.83 -12.09 11.41
CA PRO A 307 -12.31 -10.81 11.89
C PRO A 307 -11.05 -10.95 12.78
N GLU A 308 -10.95 -12.03 13.53
CA GLU A 308 -9.83 -12.33 14.44
C GLU A 308 -8.61 -12.92 13.72
N ASP A 309 -8.78 -13.38 12.48
CA ASP A 309 -7.70 -13.98 11.70
C ASP A 309 -6.69 -12.91 11.26
N LYS A 310 -5.42 -13.14 11.61
CA LYS A 310 -4.28 -12.26 11.31
C LYS A 310 -3.30 -12.87 10.31
N ARG A 311 -3.60 -14.06 9.77
CA ARG A 311 -2.68 -14.84 8.94
C ARG A 311 -3.36 -15.48 7.71
N GLY A 312 -4.69 -15.46 7.64
CA GLY A 312 -5.47 -15.95 6.50
C GLY A 312 -5.81 -17.44 6.57
N ALA A 313 -5.63 -18.09 7.73
CA ALA A 313 -5.89 -19.53 7.90
C ALA A 313 -7.39 -19.89 7.84
N SER A 314 -8.27 -18.94 8.14
CA SER A 314 -9.73 -19.08 8.11
C SER A 314 -10.37 -18.62 6.79
N ALA A 315 -9.57 -18.12 5.85
CA ALA A 315 -10.06 -17.61 4.58
C ALA A 315 -10.78 -18.72 3.79
N GLN A 316 -11.96 -18.43 3.26
CA GLN A 316 -12.67 -19.37 2.41
C GLN A 316 -12.08 -19.43 1.00
N LYS A 317 -11.49 -18.31 0.56
CA LYS A 317 -10.88 -18.18 -0.76
C LYS A 317 -9.67 -17.25 -0.70
N VAL A 318 -8.65 -17.57 -1.47
CA VAL A 318 -7.46 -16.71 -1.65
C VAL A 318 -7.43 -16.25 -3.11
N VAL A 319 -7.24 -14.94 -3.32
CA VAL A 319 -7.13 -14.32 -4.64
C VAL A 319 -5.84 -13.53 -4.70
N ASP A 320 -5.01 -13.79 -5.72
CA ASP A 320 -3.81 -13.00 -5.98
C ASP A 320 -4.09 -12.00 -7.12
N ILE A 321 -3.91 -10.71 -6.83
CA ILE A 321 -4.06 -9.62 -7.81
C ILE A 321 -2.66 -9.10 -8.14
N PHE A 322 -2.20 -9.33 -9.36
CA PHE A 322 -0.90 -8.86 -9.82
C PHE A 322 -0.92 -7.35 -10.09
N PRO A 323 0.17 -6.64 -9.77
CA PRO A 323 0.19 -5.18 -9.77
C PRO A 323 0.41 -4.60 -11.17
N LYS A 324 -0.30 -5.10 -12.20
CA LYS A 324 -0.19 -4.62 -13.59
C LYS A 324 -0.60 -3.15 -13.70
N GLY A 325 0.11 -2.35 -14.50
CA GLY A 325 -0.30 -0.99 -14.84
C GLY A 325 -1.75 -0.93 -15.35
N GLY A 326 -2.58 -0.08 -14.74
CA GLY A 326 -4.00 0.06 -15.06
C GLY A 326 -4.92 -0.88 -14.27
N GLN A 327 -4.37 -1.82 -13.50
CA GLN A 327 -5.14 -2.62 -12.57
C GLN A 327 -5.62 -1.74 -11.41
N LEU A 328 -6.93 -1.69 -11.25
CA LEU A 328 -7.62 -1.04 -10.13
C LEU A 328 -8.13 -2.09 -9.16
N VAL A 329 -8.06 -1.77 -7.86
CA VAL A 329 -8.58 -2.61 -6.78
C VAL A 329 -9.29 -1.72 -5.78
N LEU A 330 -10.55 -2.03 -5.45
CA LEU A 330 -11.29 -1.45 -4.34
C LEU A 330 -11.63 -2.55 -3.36
N PHE A 331 -11.38 -2.32 -2.08
CA PHE A 331 -11.76 -3.27 -1.04
C PHE A 331 -12.20 -2.59 0.25
N ASP A 332 -13.02 -3.30 1.00
CA ASP A 332 -13.49 -2.90 2.32
C ASP A 332 -12.32 -2.97 3.32
N SER A 333 -11.96 -1.81 3.86
CA SER A 333 -10.80 -1.63 4.75
C SER A 333 -10.93 -2.40 6.07
N ARG A 334 -12.15 -2.72 6.48
CA ARG A 334 -12.50 -3.42 7.73
C ARG A 334 -12.59 -4.93 7.53
N ARG A 335 -13.03 -5.38 6.35
CA ARG A 335 -13.27 -6.81 6.07
C ARG A 335 -12.02 -7.50 5.50
N LEU A 336 -11.37 -6.89 4.50
CA LEU A 336 -10.40 -7.62 3.69
C LEU A 336 -9.03 -7.75 4.38
N LEU A 337 -8.72 -8.96 4.86
CA LEU A 337 -7.36 -9.33 5.21
C LEU A 337 -6.53 -9.52 3.93
N HIS A 338 -5.39 -8.84 3.86
CA HIS A 338 -4.55 -8.89 2.67
C HIS A 338 -3.06 -8.72 2.99
N GLU A 339 -2.19 -9.17 2.08
CA GLU A 339 -0.74 -8.99 2.16
C GLU A 339 -0.14 -8.60 0.80
N VAL A 340 1.02 -7.95 0.80
CA VAL A 340 1.82 -7.73 -0.40
C VAL A 340 2.93 -8.77 -0.43
N ARG A 341 2.84 -9.70 -1.39
CA ARG A 341 3.87 -10.74 -1.58
C ARG A 341 5.18 -10.12 -2.06
N PRO A 342 6.34 -10.72 -1.72
CA PRO A 342 7.63 -10.26 -2.22
C PRO A 342 7.64 -10.06 -3.74
N THR A 343 8.22 -8.95 -4.18
CA THR A 343 8.44 -8.64 -5.61
C THR A 343 9.91 -8.78 -5.97
N THR A 344 10.23 -9.16 -7.20
CA THR A 344 11.61 -9.16 -7.73
C THR A 344 11.93 -7.89 -8.50
N GLN A 345 10.93 -7.03 -8.74
CA GLN A 345 11.04 -5.78 -9.49
C GLN A 345 10.46 -4.61 -8.69
N GLN A 346 10.79 -3.39 -9.11
CA GLN A 346 10.15 -2.19 -8.59
C GLN A 346 8.63 -2.27 -8.79
N ARG A 347 7.88 -2.10 -7.70
CA ARG A 347 6.42 -2.11 -7.68
C ARG A 347 5.90 -0.78 -7.12
N LEU A 348 5.19 -0.05 -7.97
CA LEU A 348 4.56 1.24 -7.71
C LEU A 348 3.05 1.09 -7.59
N ALA A 349 2.48 1.81 -6.63
CA ALA A 349 1.05 1.91 -6.41
C ALA A 349 0.68 3.31 -5.92
N LEU A 350 -0.52 3.75 -6.27
CA LEU A 350 -1.20 4.91 -5.69
C LEU A 350 -2.44 4.42 -4.95
N SER A 351 -2.57 4.78 -3.68
CA SER A 351 -3.65 4.36 -2.79
C SER A 351 -4.43 5.55 -2.25
N VAL A 352 -5.75 5.40 -2.14
CA VAL A 352 -6.68 6.35 -1.51
C VAL A 352 -7.51 5.58 -0.48
N TRP A 353 -7.63 6.12 0.74
CA TRP A 353 -8.50 5.57 1.78
C TRP A 353 -9.72 6.47 1.97
N PHE A 354 -10.86 6.03 1.47
CA PHE A 354 -12.13 6.67 1.73
C PHE A 354 -12.59 6.33 3.14
N VAL A 355 -13.11 7.33 3.83
CA VAL A 355 -13.55 7.21 5.22
C VAL A 355 -15.07 7.23 5.27
N SER A 356 -15.66 6.67 6.32
CA SER A 356 -17.05 6.98 6.66
C SER A 356 -17.08 8.11 7.67
N ALA A 357 -18.16 8.90 7.71
CA ALA A 357 -18.43 9.71 8.88
C ALA A 357 -18.49 8.79 10.12
N GLU A 358 -18.04 9.26 11.28
CA GLU A 358 -18.13 8.48 12.52
C GLU A 358 -19.58 7.99 12.68
N GLU A 359 -19.76 6.67 12.86
CA GLU A 359 -20.99 6.20 13.49
C GLU A 359 -20.93 6.79 14.91
N GLU A 360 -21.78 7.76 15.23
CA GLU A 360 -22.07 8.10 16.62
C GLU A 360 -22.40 6.77 17.28
N SER A 361 -21.46 6.25 18.09
CA SER A 361 -21.64 5.00 18.80
C SER A 361 -22.95 5.15 19.56
N GLY A 362 -23.98 4.42 19.12
CA GLY A 362 -25.28 4.42 19.76
C GLY A 362 -25.12 3.93 21.18
N GLN A 363 -24.90 4.86 22.11
CA GLN A 363 -25.31 4.68 23.49
C GLN A 363 -26.83 4.66 23.46
N GLU A 364 -27.41 3.50 23.13
CA GLU A 364 -28.76 3.20 23.58
C GLU A 364 -28.73 3.27 25.10
N SER A 365 -29.27 4.37 25.61
CA SER A 365 -29.55 4.62 27.01
C SER A 365 -30.47 3.50 27.51
N ALA A 366 -29.88 2.45 28.07
CA ALA A 366 -30.55 1.51 28.95
C ALA A 366 -30.81 2.18 30.33
N GLU A 367 -31.55 3.28 30.33
CA GLU A 367 -32.05 3.94 31.54
C GLU A 367 -33.47 4.49 31.30
N GLU A 368 -34.41 3.65 30.87
CA GLU A 368 -35.83 3.98 31.03
C GLU A 368 -36.72 2.73 31.10
N GLU A 369 -36.43 1.79 32.01
CA GLU A 369 -37.41 0.77 32.38
C GLU A 369 -37.27 0.24 33.83
N SER A 370 -36.90 1.11 34.79
CA SER A 370 -36.96 0.78 36.23
C SER A 370 -37.79 1.76 37.08
N ALA A 371 -38.65 2.57 36.46
CA ALA A 371 -39.44 3.58 37.18
C ALA A 371 -40.95 3.47 36.91
N THR A 372 -41.52 2.25 36.92
CA THR A 372 -42.97 2.04 37.06
C THR A 372 -43.28 0.69 37.70
N SER A 373 -42.79 0.48 38.92
CA SER A 373 -43.43 -0.44 39.86
C SER A 373 -43.12 -0.03 41.30
N THR A 374 -43.88 0.93 41.81
CA THR A 374 -44.14 1.07 43.26
C THR A 374 -45.58 1.50 43.47
#